data_AF-A0A6P8Z7S3-F1
#
_entry.id   AF-A0A6P8Z7S3-F1
#
_cell.length_a   1.000
_cell.length_b   1.000
_cell.length_c   1.000
_cell.angle_alpha   90.00
_cell.angle_beta   90.00
_cell.angle_gamma   90.00
#
_symmetry.space_group_name_H-M   'P 1'
#
loop_
_entity.id
_entity.type
_entity.pdbx_description
1 polymer ?
#
loop_
_entity_poly.entity_id
_entity_poly.type
_entity_poly.pdbx_seq_one_letter_code
_entity_poly.pdbx_strand_id
1 'polypeptide(L)'
;MWSLTVLLVASLVGSAPGEEQSLQASAAAVEKVGQALPGVLRQQWTDLSTELHASFEAAVKREAAAYSEAASKKAVNDAIALLRKLVATRFDADDAFKKSETAEVAGLVAKYSSLINERLKPASKDAGDEDAILALRKVKQTMFVKLERQYLSMFAASRATFRRAFQTISTQVAKNATVRKNVRESAGRMLLHLVNNQKKCISVLAGQFRLVEKFATDADNVLFRIAVPAQTNAL
;
A
#
# COMPACT_ATOMS: atom_id res chain seq x y z
N MET A 1 1.39 0.57 -16.60
CA MET A 1 1.93 -0.61 -15.90
C MET A 1 3.25 -1.03 -16.53
N TRP A 2 4.35 -0.34 -16.23
CA TRP A 2 5.69 -0.80 -16.57
C TRP A 2 6.19 -1.56 -15.33
N SER A 3 6.08 -2.88 -15.38
CA SER A 3 6.20 -3.74 -14.22
C SER A 3 7.64 -3.86 -13.76
N LEU A 4 7.89 -3.54 -12.48
CA LEU A 4 9.07 -3.96 -11.73
C LEU A 4 9.31 -5.48 -11.84
N THR A 5 8.28 -6.25 -12.18
CA THR A 5 8.36 -7.67 -12.51
C THR A 5 9.41 -7.97 -13.59
N VAL A 6 9.64 -7.09 -14.56
CA VAL A 6 10.69 -7.26 -15.59
C VAL A 6 12.08 -7.02 -14.99
N LEU A 7 12.22 -6.09 -14.03
CA LEU A 7 13.47 -5.88 -13.30
C LEU A 7 13.77 -7.01 -12.29
N LEU A 8 12.72 -7.62 -11.74
CA LEU A 8 12.78 -8.63 -10.67
C LEU A 8 12.97 -10.07 -11.16
N VAL A 9 13.02 -10.31 -12.47
CA VAL A 9 13.23 -11.64 -13.08
C VAL A 9 14.60 -11.75 -13.77
N ALA A 10 15.27 -10.63 -14.06
CA ALA A 10 16.46 -10.62 -14.91
C ALA A 10 17.81 -10.86 -14.20
N SER A 11 17.87 -11.01 -12.88
CA SER A 11 19.15 -10.88 -12.15
C SER A 11 19.81 -12.17 -11.62
N LEU A 12 19.33 -13.38 -11.94
CA LEU A 12 19.90 -14.61 -11.34
C LEU A 12 20.34 -15.72 -12.32
N VAL A 13 20.38 -15.49 -13.63
CA VAL A 13 20.93 -16.48 -14.57
C VAL A 13 21.95 -15.83 -15.49
N GLY A 14 23.22 -15.89 -15.07
CA GLY A 14 24.37 -15.44 -15.85
C GLY A 14 25.63 -16.14 -15.36
N SER A 15 26.20 -16.95 -16.24
CA SER A 15 27.41 -17.77 -16.11
C SER A 15 28.63 -16.98 -15.56
N ALA A 16 29.38 -17.66 -14.70
CA ALA A 16 30.35 -17.14 -13.73
C ALA A 16 31.45 -16.19 -14.26
N PRO A 17 31.43 -14.91 -13.83
CA PRO A 17 32.63 -14.21 -13.40
C PRO A 17 33.02 -14.68 -11.98
N GLY A 18 34.20 -14.30 -11.48
CA GLY A 18 34.64 -14.62 -10.11
C GLY A 18 33.57 -14.32 -9.06
N GLU A 19 33.50 -15.12 -7.99
CA GLU A 19 32.44 -15.09 -6.98
C GLU A 19 32.19 -13.69 -6.39
N GLU A 20 33.25 -12.90 -6.27
CA GLU A 20 33.23 -11.50 -5.83
C GLU A 20 32.52 -10.54 -6.81
N GLN A 21 32.75 -10.69 -8.13
CA GLN A 21 32.04 -9.90 -9.15
C GLN A 21 30.55 -10.27 -9.23
N SER A 22 30.21 -11.54 -9.04
CA SER A 22 28.81 -11.99 -8.92
C SER A 22 28.11 -11.37 -7.71
N LEU A 23 28.80 -11.26 -6.57
CA LEU A 23 28.27 -10.71 -5.35
C LEU A 23 28.03 -9.20 -5.45
N GLN A 24 29.00 -8.44 -5.97
CA GLN A 24 28.87 -7.01 -6.21
C GLN A 24 27.72 -6.71 -7.19
N ALA A 25 27.58 -7.50 -8.26
CA ALA A 25 26.46 -7.36 -9.19
C ALA A 25 25.09 -7.63 -8.51
N SER A 26 25.03 -8.65 -7.64
CA SER A 26 23.80 -8.98 -6.90
C SER A 26 23.43 -7.85 -5.92
N ALA A 27 24.40 -7.29 -5.20
CA ALA A 27 24.20 -6.16 -4.31
C ALA A 27 23.72 -4.91 -5.05
N ALA A 28 24.33 -4.57 -6.18
CA ALA A 28 23.92 -3.44 -7.00
C ALA A 28 22.48 -3.62 -7.56
N ALA A 29 22.09 -4.85 -7.90
CA ALA A 29 20.73 -5.15 -8.32
C ALA A 29 19.72 -4.94 -7.19
N VAL A 30 20.03 -5.43 -5.98
CA VAL A 30 19.19 -5.22 -4.78
C VAL A 30 19.07 -3.74 -4.46
N GLU A 31 20.17 -2.98 -4.49
CA GLU A 31 20.16 -1.54 -4.24
C GLU A 31 19.28 -0.80 -5.25
N LYS A 32 19.43 -1.11 -6.55
CA LYS A 32 18.60 -0.52 -7.61
C LYS A 32 17.11 -0.79 -7.41
N VAL A 33 16.75 -2.03 -7.06
CA VAL A 33 15.36 -2.40 -6.76
C VAL A 33 14.88 -1.64 -5.52
N GLY A 34 15.69 -1.60 -4.46
CA GLY A 34 15.38 -0.90 -3.21
C GLY A 34 15.12 0.59 -3.43
N GLN A 35 15.98 1.27 -4.19
CA GLN A 35 15.83 2.70 -4.51
C GLN A 35 14.55 3.00 -5.30
N ALA A 36 14.13 2.09 -6.19
CA ALA A 36 12.91 2.24 -6.98
C ALA A 36 11.63 1.91 -6.19
N LEU A 37 11.73 1.05 -5.18
CA LEU A 37 10.58 0.47 -4.49
C LEU A 37 9.64 1.53 -3.87
N PRO A 38 10.09 2.52 -3.07
CA PRO A 38 9.21 3.54 -2.52
C PRO A 38 8.43 4.32 -3.60
N GLY A 39 9.08 4.64 -4.72
CA GLY A 39 8.45 5.33 -5.84
C GLY A 39 7.33 4.50 -6.48
N VAL A 40 7.53 3.19 -6.57
CA VAL A 40 6.56 2.26 -7.16
C VAL A 40 5.36 2.06 -6.27
N LEU A 41 5.56 1.90 -4.96
CA LEU A 41 4.46 1.81 -3.99
C LEU A 41 3.62 3.09 -4.01
N ARG A 42 4.29 4.25 -4.02
CA ARG A 42 3.63 5.56 -4.13
C ARG A 42 2.83 5.70 -5.42
N GLN A 43 3.36 5.25 -6.56
CA GLN A 43 2.67 5.32 -7.83
C GLN A 43 1.44 4.40 -7.85
N GLN A 44 1.57 3.15 -7.38
CA GLN A 44 0.44 2.22 -7.27
C GLN A 44 -0.70 2.80 -6.43
N TRP A 45 -0.38 3.47 -5.32
CA TRP A 45 -1.39 4.18 -4.52
C TRP A 45 -2.00 5.37 -5.23
N THR A 46 -1.20 6.14 -5.97
CA THR A 46 -1.68 7.30 -6.72
C THR A 46 -2.63 6.89 -7.84
N ASP A 47 -2.27 5.86 -8.59
CA ASP A 47 -3.10 5.27 -9.65
C ASP A 47 -4.42 4.74 -9.06
N LEU A 48 -4.33 3.96 -7.98
CA LEU A 48 -5.50 3.43 -7.30
C LEU A 48 -6.40 4.56 -6.79
N SER A 49 -5.85 5.55 -6.07
CA SER A 49 -6.64 6.66 -5.54
C SER A 49 -7.37 7.42 -6.64
N THR A 50 -6.70 7.62 -7.78
CA THR A 50 -7.28 8.29 -8.97
C THR A 50 -8.42 7.46 -9.54
N GLU A 51 -8.22 6.15 -9.71
CA GLU A 51 -9.26 5.23 -10.19
C GLU A 51 -10.47 5.21 -9.25
N LEU A 52 -10.24 5.10 -7.94
CA LEU A 52 -11.30 5.03 -6.94
C LEU A 52 -12.11 6.34 -6.88
N HIS A 53 -11.44 7.49 -7.00
CA HIS A 53 -12.10 8.78 -7.08
C HIS A 53 -12.97 8.90 -8.33
N ALA A 54 -12.42 8.59 -9.51
CA ALA A 54 -13.17 8.62 -10.76
C ALA A 54 -14.36 7.64 -10.73
N SER A 55 -14.18 6.44 -10.18
CA SER A 55 -15.22 5.43 -10.04
C SER A 55 -16.36 5.90 -9.12
N PHE A 56 -16.00 6.53 -7.99
CA PHE A 56 -16.97 7.10 -7.06
C PHE A 56 -17.77 8.24 -7.71
N GLU A 57 -17.10 9.18 -8.39
CA GLU A 57 -17.78 10.28 -9.06
C GLU A 57 -18.68 9.80 -10.21
N ALA A 58 -18.30 8.73 -10.91
CA ALA A 58 -19.17 8.08 -11.88
C ALA A 58 -20.39 7.42 -11.22
N ALA A 59 -20.26 6.83 -10.04
CA ALA A 59 -21.39 6.29 -9.28
C ALA A 59 -22.32 7.40 -8.80
N VAL A 60 -21.77 8.51 -8.30
CA VAL A 60 -22.54 9.71 -7.91
C VAL A 60 -23.38 10.24 -9.08
N LYS A 61 -22.77 10.39 -10.26
CA LYS A 61 -23.48 10.88 -11.45
C LYS A 61 -24.66 9.96 -11.83
N ARG A 62 -24.47 8.64 -11.76
CA ARG A 62 -25.54 7.66 -12.02
C ARG A 62 -26.67 7.78 -11.02
N GLU A 63 -26.36 7.87 -9.72
CA GLU A 63 -27.38 8.00 -8.68
C GLU A 63 -28.16 9.32 -8.78
N ALA A 64 -27.47 10.43 -9.05
CA ALA A 64 -28.12 11.73 -9.23
C ALA A 64 -29.06 11.79 -10.45
N ALA A 65 -28.78 10.99 -11.49
CA ALA A 65 -29.60 10.89 -12.70
C ALA A 65 -30.77 9.90 -12.58
N ALA A 66 -30.74 8.99 -11.60
CA ALA A 66 -31.71 7.90 -11.48
C ALA A 66 -33.12 8.34 -11.05
N TYR A 67 -33.28 9.57 -10.54
CA TYR A 67 -34.53 10.06 -9.96
C TYR A 67 -35.08 11.26 -10.73
N SER A 68 -36.29 11.12 -11.26
CA SER A 68 -37.00 12.17 -12.02
C SER A 68 -37.91 13.04 -11.15
N GLU A 69 -38.50 12.49 -10.09
CA GLU A 69 -39.35 13.24 -9.15
C GLU A 69 -38.50 14.26 -8.36
N ALA A 70 -38.91 15.54 -8.37
CA ALA A 70 -38.14 16.64 -7.80
C ALA A 70 -37.79 16.44 -6.30
N ALA A 71 -38.74 15.95 -5.49
CA ALA A 71 -38.54 15.72 -4.06
C ALA A 71 -37.50 14.60 -3.81
N SER A 72 -37.64 13.47 -4.51
CA SER A 72 -36.68 12.36 -4.47
C SER A 72 -35.29 12.78 -4.96
N LYS A 73 -35.22 13.53 -6.07
CA LYS A 73 -33.97 14.03 -6.64
C LYS A 73 -33.23 14.95 -5.68
N LYS A 74 -33.94 15.91 -5.06
CA LYS A 74 -33.33 16.82 -4.06
C LYS A 74 -32.80 16.04 -2.87
N ALA A 75 -33.63 15.16 -2.29
CA ALA A 75 -33.29 14.33 -1.14
C ALA A 75 -32.05 13.44 -1.39
N VAL A 76 -31.99 12.79 -2.56
CA VAL A 76 -30.84 11.97 -2.96
C VAL A 76 -29.58 12.82 -3.16
N ASN A 77 -29.69 13.99 -3.77
CA ASN A 77 -28.55 14.89 -3.93
C ASN A 77 -28.02 15.42 -2.59
N ASP A 78 -28.90 15.71 -1.63
CA ASP A 78 -28.52 16.10 -0.27
C ASP A 78 -27.75 14.95 0.43
N ALA A 79 -28.21 13.71 0.26
CA ALA A 79 -27.53 12.51 0.77
C ALA A 79 -26.17 12.27 0.11
N ILE A 80 -26.07 12.44 -1.21
CA ILE A 80 -24.82 12.37 -1.97
C ILE A 80 -23.83 13.42 -1.49
N ALA A 81 -24.28 14.66 -1.24
CA ALA A 81 -23.42 15.73 -0.76
C ALA A 81 -22.81 15.40 0.62
N LEU A 82 -23.58 14.80 1.52
CA LEU A 82 -23.07 14.29 2.79
C LEU A 82 -22.03 13.18 2.57
N LEU A 83 -22.29 12.21 1.70
CA LEU A 83 -21.34 11.13 1.40
C LEU A 83 -20.04 11.65 0.78
N ARG A 84 -20.11 12.64 -0.12
CA ARG A 84 -18.92 13.28 -0.72
C ARG A 84 -17.98 13.87 0.32
N LYS A 85 -18.50 14.55 1.34
CA LYS A 85 -17.67 15.11 2.43
C LYS A 85 -16.89 14.02 3.17
N LEU A 86 -17.52 12.87 3.40
CA LEU A 86 -16.89 11.75 4.11
C LEU A 86 -15.84 11.04 3.26
N VAL A 87 -16.14 10.90 1.97
CA VAL A 87 -15.22 10.31 1.00
C VAL A 87 -13.98 11.18 0.82
N ALA A 88 -14.13 12.51 0.85
CA ALA A 88 -12.98 13.43 0.88
C ALA A 88 -12.09 13.18 2.10
N THR A 89 -12.66 13.08 3.31
CA THR A 89 -11.90 12.75 4.53
C THR A 89 -11.17 11.41 4.43
N ARG A 90 -11.77 10.42 3.77
CA ARG A 90 -11.11 9.14 3.51
C ARG A 90 -9.93 9.27 2.55
N PHE A 91 -10.06 10.08 1.49
CA PHE A 91 -8.95 10.33 0.57
C PHE A 91 -7.77 11.01 1.27
N ASP A 92 -8.02 11.93 2.20
CA ASP A 92 -6.96 12.54 3.01
C ASP A 92 -6.24 11.51 3.89
N ALA A 93 -7.00 10.57 4.46
CA ALA A 93 -6.42 9.47 5.24
C ALA A 93 -5.61 8.49 4.37
N ASP A 94 -6.10 8.17 3.17
CA ASP A 94 -5.37 7.35 2.19
C ASP A 94 -4.05 8.03 1.76
N ASP A 95 -4.03 9.36 1.58
CA ASP A 95 -2.81 10.12 1.27
C ASP A 95 -1.80 10.12 2.45
N ALA A 96 -2.29 10.25 3.68
CA ALA A 96 -1.46 10.14 4.87
C ALA A 96 -0.88 8.72 5.03
N PHE A 97 -1.68 7.68 4.76
CA PHE A 97 -1.21 6.29 4.73
C PHE A 97 -0.12 6.09 3.68
N LYS A 98 -0.36 6.54 2.44
CA LYS A 98 0.62 6.47 1.34
C LYS A 98 1.97 7.10 1.72
N LYS A 99 1.96 8.28 2.36
CA LYS A 99 3.18 8.95 2.83
C LYS A 99 3.89 8.12 3.91
N SER A 100 3.13 7.60 4.88
CA SER A 100 3.63 6.73 5.95
C SER A 100 4.29 5.47 5.38
N GLU A 101 3.60 4.71 4.54
CA GLU A 101 4.13 3.51 3.89
C GLU A 101 5.40 3.78 3.10
N THR A 102 5.40 4.84 2.28
CA THR A 102 6.57 5.20 1.47
C THR A 102 7.79 5.50 2.35
N ALA A 103 7.60 6.21 3.46
CA ALA A 103 8.67 6.56 4.39
C ALA A 103 9.20 5.34 5.16
N GLU A 104 8.31 4.48 5.64
CA GLU A 104 8.66 3.24 6.32
C GLU A 104 9.48 2.31 5.41
N VAL A 105 9.03 2.11 4.17
CA VAL A 105 9.74 1.26 3.20
C VAL A 105 11.07 1.87 2.79
N ALA A 106 11.15 3.18 2.57
CA ALA A 106 12.42 3.86 2.31
C ALA A 106 13.41 3.69 3.46
N GLY A 107 12.94 3.74 4.72
CA GLY A 107 13.75 3.48 5.90
C GLY A 107 14.25 2.04 5.97
N LEU A 108 13.42 1.05 5.62
CA LEU A 108 13.85 -0.35 5.53
C LEU A 108 14.91 -0.54 4.45
N VAL A 109 14.69 0.02 3.26
CA VAL A 109 15.64 -0.02 2.14
C VAL A 109 16.98 0.57 2.56
N ALA A 110 16.99 1.76 3.17
CA ALA A 110 18.21 2.42 3.60
C ALA A 110 19.03 1.56 4.59
N LYS A 111 18.35 0.86 5.51
CA LYS A 111 18.99 -0.06 6.45
C LYS A 111 19.62 -1.26 5.76
N TYR A 112 18.92 -1.88 4.79
CA TYR A 112 19.47 -2.97 3.99
C TYR A 112 20.67 -2.50 3.15
N SER A 113 20.55 -1.38 2.44
CA SER A 113 21.64 -0.81 1.65
C SER A 113 22.86 -0.47 2.50
N SER A 114 22.66 0.13 3.69
CA SER A 114 23.75 0.43 4.62
C SER A 114 24.49 -0.83 5.03
N LEU A 115 23.77 -1.87 5.45
CA LEU A 115 24.37 -3.11 5.93
C LEU A 115 25.10 -3.86 4.80
N ILE A 116 24.51 -3.92 3.60
CA ILE A 116 25.16 -4.52 2.43
C ILE A 116 26.46 -3.78 2.11
N ASN A 117 26.42 -2.44 2.03
CA ASN A 117 27.59 -1.62 1.70
C ASN A 117 28.69 -1.70 2.76
N GLU A 118 28.32 -1.83 4.03
CA GLU A 118 29.27 -2.02 5.13
C GLU A 118 29.99 -3.37 5.03
N ARG A 119 29.25 -4.45 4.74
CA ARG A 119 29.80 -5.80 4.67
C ARG A 119 30.55 -6.12 3.38
N LEU A 120 30.26 -5.41 2.29
CA LEU A 120 31.01 -5.53 1.04
C LEU A 120 32.41 -4.89 1.11
N LYS A 121 32.72 -4.08 2.14
CA LYS A 121 34.06 -3.50 2.27
C LYS A 121 35.07 -4.60 2.62
N PRO A 122 36.23 -4.65 1.91
CA PRO A 122 37.31 -5.55 2.26
C PRO A 122 37.75 -5.31 3.72
N ALA A 123 37.97 -6.39 4.48
CA ALA A 123 38.34 -6.37 5.90
C ALA A 123 37.26 -5.89 6.91
N SER A 124 35.97 -5.96 6.55
CA SER A 124 34.90 -5.82 7.56
C SER A 124 35.01 -6.94 8.61
N LYS A 125 35.28 -6.56 9.88
CA LYS A 125 35.28 -7.48 11.02
C LYS A 125 33.89 -8.04 11.33
N ASP A 126 32.84 -7.45 10.75
CA ASP A 126 31.43 -7.70 11.04
C ASP A 126 30.70 -8.38 9.88
N ALA A 127 31.42 -8.83 8.84
CA ALA A 127 30.82 -9.47 7.67
C ALA A 127 29.98 -10.72 8.05
N GLY A 128 30.38 -11.43 9.11
CA GLY A 128 29.70 -12.61 9.67
C GLY A 128 28.67 -12.34 10.79
N ASP A 129 28.33 -11.08 11.11
CA ASP A 129 27.38 -10.76 12.20
C ASP A 129 25.95 -11.18 11.83
N GLU A 130 25.47 -12.30 12.38
CA GLU A 130 24.11 -12.78 12.14
C GLU A 130 23.04 -11.94 12.85
N ASP A 131 23.39 -11.32 13.98
CA ASP A 131 22.47 -10.55 14.80
C ASP A 131 21.99 -9.29 14.08
N ALA A 132 22.84 -8.63 13.31
CA ALA A 132 22.42 -7.51 12.47
C ALA A 132 21.46 -7.92 11.32
N ILE A 133 21.61 -9.11 10.73
CA ILE A 133 20.65 -9.63 9.74
C ILE A 133 19.31 -9.93 10.43
N LEU A 134 19.34 -10.57 11.61
CA LEU A 134 18.15 -10.84 12.42
C LEU A 134 17.44 -9.54 12.85
N ALA A 135 18.20 -8.49 13.17
CA ALA A 135 17.66 -7.17 13.49
C ALA A 135 16.86 -6.58 12.31
N LEU A 136 17.35 -6.70 11.07
CA LEU A 136 16.62 -6.24 9.88
C LEU A 136 15.31 -7.00 9.67
N ARG A 137 15.30 -8.32 9.89
CA ARG A 137 14.06 -9.12 9.85
C ARG A 137 13.03 -8.62 10.87
N LYS A 138 13.46 -8.32 12.11
CA LYS A 138 12.59 -7.75 13.14
C LYS A 138 12.06 -6.36 12.76
N VAL A 139 12.89 -5.51 12.15
CA VAL A 139 12.47 -4.20 11.62
C VAL A 139 11.39 -4.36 10.56
N LYS A 140 11.59 -5.25 9.58
CA LYS A 140 10.60 -5.56 8.53
C LYS A 140 9.28 -6.03 9.12
N GLN A 141 9.31 -6.99 10.04
CA GLN A 141 8.10 -7.51 10.69
C GLN A 141 7.36 -6.41 11.46
N THR A 142 8.08 -5.60 12.22
CA THR A 142 7.52 -4.46 12.97
C THR A 142 6.86 -3.45 12.04
N MET A 143 7.52 -3.16 10.91
CA MET A 143 7.00 -2.27 9.88
C MET A 143 5.69 -2.80 9.28
N PHE A 144 5.62 -4.07 8.90
CA PHE A 144 4.38 -4.66 8.38
C PHE A 144 3.24 -4.63 9.39
N VAL A 145 3.51 -4.99 10.65
CA VAL A 145 2.50 -4.91 11.72
C VAL A 145 2.01 -3.47 11.91
N LYS A 146 2.91 -2.48 11.85
CA LYS A 146 2.57 -1.06 11.95
C LYS A 146 1.66 -0.62 10.79
N LEU A 147 2.03 -0.95 9.56
CA LEU A 147 1.27 -0.57 8.36
C LEU A 147 -0.10 -1.24 8.32
N GLU A 148 -0.18 -2.53 8.66
CA GLU A 148 -1.44 -3.27 8.74
C GLU A 148 -2.38 -2.64 9.78
N ARG A 149 -1.88 -2.34 10.99
CA ARG A 149 -2.67 -1.67 12.04
C ARG A 149 -3.15 -0.29 11.61
N GLN A 150 -2.29 0.50 10.97
CA GLN A 150 -2.66 1.82 10.46
C GLN A 150 -3.79 1.71 9.43
N TYR A 151 -3.67 0.79 8.49
CA TYR A 151 -4.68 0.57 7.45
C TYR A 151 -6.01 0.05 8.01
N LEU A 152 -5.98 -0.92 8.93
CA LEU A 152 -7.18 -1.43 9.60
C LEU A 152 -7.91 -0.35 10.40
N SER A 153 -7.17 0.49 11.11
CA SER A 153 -7.73 1.62 11.87
C SER A 153 -8.46 2.61 10.95
N MET A 154 -7.80 3.00 9.84
CA MET A 154 -8.39 3.87 8.82
C MET A 154 -9.67 3.29 8.22
N PHE A 155 -9.68 1.99 7.94
CA PHE A 155 -10.85 1.28 7.41
C PHE A 155 -12.01 1.21 8.41
N ALA A 156 -11.71 0.90 9.68
CA ALA A 156 -12.71 0.88 10.75
C ALA A 156 -13.35 2.27 10.96
N ALA A 157 -12.52 3.32 11.00
CA ALA A 157 -12.98 4.71 11.10
C ALA A 157 -13.87 5.10 9.91
N SER A 158 -13.49 4.71 8.69
CA SER A 158 -14.29 4.93 7.48
C SER A 158 -15.66 4.25 7.57
N ARG A 159 -15.71 2.96 7.97
CA ARG A 159 -16.96 2.21 8.11
C ARG A 159 -17.90 2.81 9.15
N ALA A 160 -17.38 3.16 10.33
CA ALA A 160 -18.18 3.79 11.39
C ALA A 160 -18.79 5.11 10.91
N THR A 161 -17.99 5.91 10.22
CA THR A 161 -18.40 7.20 9.66
C THR A 161 -19.49 7.04 8.59
N PHE A 162 -19.31 6.12 7.65
CA PHE A 162 -20.30 5.81 6.62
C PHE A 162 -21.63 5.31 7.22
N ARG A 163 -21.58 4.47 8.25
CA ARG A 163 -22.78 3.99 8.95
C ARG A 163 -23.54 5.15 9.60
N ARG A 164 -22.85 6.04 10.32
CA ARG A 164 -23.47 7.21 10.95
C ARG A 164 -24.13 8.11 9.91
N ALA A 165 -23.43 8.36 8.80
CA ALA A 165 -23.97 9.17 7.72
C ALA A 165 -25.23 8.57 7.10
N PHE A 166 -25.25 7.26 6.89
CA PHE A 166 -26.45 6.56 6.41
C PHE A 166 -27.62 6.69 7.39
N GLN A 167 -27.36 6.59 8.70
CA GLN A 167 -28.38 6.78 9.73
C GLN A 167 -28.94 8.21 9.72
N THR A 168 -28.06 9.21 9.63
CA THR A 168 -28.43 10.64 9.49
C THR A 168 -29.29 10.85 8.24
N ILE A 169 -28.82 10.36 7.09
CA ILE A 169 -29.53 10.43 5.81
C ILE A 169 -30.91 9.76 5.90
N SER A 170 -30.98 8.59 6.52
CA SER A 170 -32.21 7.79 6.65
C SER A 170 -33.27 8.39 7.58
N THR A 171 -32.87 9.27 8.50
CA THR A 171 -33.74 9.87 9.52
C THR A 171 -34.11 11.32 9.20
N GLN A 172 -33.21 12.07 8.56
CA GLN A 172 -33.35 13.52 8.42
C GLN A 172 -33.84 13.98 7.05
N VAL A 173 -33.67 13.18 5.99
CA VAL A 173 -33.80 13.71 4.62
C VAL A 173 -35.24 13.70 4.09
N ALA A 174 -36.15 12.87 4.63
CA ALA A 174 -37.55 12.86 4.16
C ALA A 174 -38.59 12.34 5.17
N LYS A 175 -39.73 13.04 5.25
CA LYS A 175 -40.95 12.57 5.95
C LYS A 175 -41.87 11.72 5.07
N ASN A 176 -41.72 11.78 3.74
CA ASN A 176 -42.47 10.95 2.79
C ASN A 176 -41.84 9.54 2.68
N ALA A 177 -42.67 8.49 2.71
CA ALA A 177 -42.22 7.09 2.70
C ALA A 177 -41.49 6.71 1.39
N THR A 178 -41.98 7.14 0.23
CA THR A 178 -41.37 6.88 -1.08
C THR A 178 -40.02 7.56 -1.20
N VAL A 179 -39.94 8.84 -0.82
CA VAL A 179 -38.68 9.60 -0.84
C VAL A 179 -37.65 8.95 0.11
N ARG A 180 -38.07 8.53 1.32
CA ARG A 180 -37.19 7.80 2.25
C ARG A 180 -36.65 6.50 1.65
N LYS A 181 -37.50 5.74 0.95
CA LYS A 181 -37.10 4.50 0.29
C LYS A 181 -36.01 4.79 -0.74
N ASN A 182 -36.24 5.75 -1.63
CA ASN A 182 -35.31 6.16 -2.68
C ASN A 182 -33.94 6.60 -2.10
N VAL A 183 -33.97 7.42 -1.05
CA VAL A 183 -32.75 7.87 -0.35
C VAL A 183 -31.97 6.69 0.25
N ARG A 184 -32.65 5.75 0.92
CA ARG A 184 -32.00 4.57 1.52
C ARG A 184 -31.39 3.66 0.46
N GLU A 185 -32.10 3.43 -0.64
CA GLU A 185 -31.60 2.61 -1.74
C GLU A 185 -30.37 3.24 -2.38
N SER A 186 -30.41 4.55 -2.68
CA SER A 186 -29.27 5.27 -3.23
C SER A 186 -28.05 5.23 -2.30
N ALA A 187 -28.25 5.56 -1.03
CA ALA A 187 -27.17 5.53 -0.05
C ALA A 187 -26.64 4.11 0.17
N GLY A 188 -27.49 3.07 0.11
CA GLY A 188 -27.08 1.67 0.16
C GLY A 188 -26.19 1.25 -1.01
N ARG A 189 -26.54 1.65 -2.24
CA ARG A 189 -25.72 1.40 -3.43
C ARG A 189 -24.38 2.13 -3.37
N MET A 190 -24.38 3.38 -2.91
CA MET A 190 -23.15 4.14 -2.70
C MET A 190 -22.24 3.52 -1.62
N LEU A 191 -22.82 3.02 -0.52
CA LEU A 191 -22.07 2.28 0.50
C LEU A 191 -21.43 1.01 -0.05
N LEU A 192 -22.19 0.22 -0.83
CA LEU A 192 -21.68 -0.98 -1.48
C LEU A 192 -20.50 -0.64 -2.41
N HIS A 193 -20.61 0.45 -3.17
CA HIS A 193 -19.51 0.94 -4.00
C HIS A 193 -18.27 1.27 -3.17
N LEU A 194 -18.42 1.97 -2.05
CA LEU A 194 -17.30 2.31 -1.16
C LEU A 194 -16.66 1.08 -0.51
N VAL A 195 -17.45 0.06 -0.18
CA VAL A 195 -16.94 -1.24 0.31
C VAL A 195 -16.16 -1.97 -0.78
N ASN A 196 -16.64 -1.97 -2.02
CA ASN A 196 -15.90 -2.55 -3.15
C ASN A 196 -14.59 -1.80 -3.42
N ASN A 197 -14.58 -0.47 -3.27
CA ASN A 197 -13.35 0.33 -3.34
C ASN A 197 -12.35 -0.08 -2.25
N GLN A 198 -12.82 -0.37 -1.03
CA GLN A 198 -11.94 -0.87 0.05
C GLN A 198 -11.33 -2.24 -0.28
N LYS A 199 -12.06 -3.14 -0.96
CA LYS A 199 -11.51 -4.43 -1.39
C LYS A 199 -10.34 -4.24 -2.38
N LYS A 200 -10.46 -3.27 -3.29
CA LYS A 200 -9.37 -2.92 -4.22
C LYS A 200 -8.14 -2.40 -3.47
N CYS A 201 -8.32 -1.53 -2.49
CA CYS A 201 -7.25 -1.07 -1.61
C CYS A 201 -6.52 -2.24 -0.90
N ILE A 202 -7.27 -3.19 -0.33
CA ILE A 202 -6.69 -4.38 0.32
C ILE A 202 -5.86 -5.21 -0.67
N SER A 203 -6.35 -5.40 -1.90
CA SER A 203 -5.64 -6.16 -2.93
C SER A 203 -4.31 -5.51 -3.31
N VAL A 204 -4.30 -4.18 -3.50
CA VAL A 204 -3.08 -3.43 -3.78
C VAL A 204 -2.10 -3.52 -2.62
N LEU A 205 -2.55 -3.30 -1.38
CA LEU A 205 -1.70 -3.38 -0.19
C LEU A 205 -1.06 -4.78 -0.03
N ALA A 206 -1.83 -5.85 -0.25
CA ALA A 206 -1.31 -7.22 -0.23
C ALA A 206 -0.23 -7.43 -1.32
N GLY A 207 -0.42 -6.86 -2.51
CA GLY A 207 0.59 -6.87 -3.57
C GLY A 207 1.86 -6.10 -3.19
N GLN A 208 1.70 -4.94 -2.57
CA GLN A 208 2.80 -4.09 -2.09
C GLN A 208 3.63 -4.77 -1.01
N PHE A 209 3.00 -5.40 -0.02
CA PHE A 209 3.69 -6.20 0.99
C PHE A 209 4.50 -7.34 0.38
N ARG A 210 3.99 -8.01 -0.66
CA ARG A 210 4.75 -9.04 -1.38
C ARG A 210 5.98 -8.47 -2.09
N LEU A 211 5.89 -7.26 -2.65
CA LEU A 211 7.05 -6.60 -3.29
C LEU A 211 8.13 -6.27 -2.26
N VAL A 212 7.73 -5.74 -1.10
CA VAL A 212 8.65 -5.43 0.00
C VAL A 212 9.27 -6.70 0.57
N GLU A 213 8.48 -7.77 0.74
CA GLU A 213 8.96 -9.07 1.21
C GLU A 213 9.98 -9.67 0.24
N LYS A 214 9.70 -9.59 -1.07
CA LYS A 214 10.63 -10.07 -2.09
C LYS A 214 11.94 -9.29 -2.07
N PHE A 215 11.89 -7.96 -2.01
CA PHE A 215 13.08 -7.12 -1.85
C PHE A 215 13.90 -7.53 -0.61
N ALA A 216 13.25 -7.67 0.55
CA ALA A 216 13.93 -8.05 1.79
C ALA A 216 14.56 -9.46 1.70
N THR A 217 13.89 -10.39 1.01
CA THR A 217 14.42 -11.75 0.78
C THR A 217 15.66 -11.72 -0.12
N ASP A 218 15.61 -10.96 -1.21
CA ASP A 218 16.74 -10.79 -2.13
C ASP A 218 17.93 -10.13 -1.40
N ALA A 219 17.67 -9.15 -0.54
CA ALA A 219 18.68 -8.48 0.27
C ALA A 219 19.28 -9.40 1.36
N ASP A 220 18.45 -10.17 2.06
CA ASP A 220 18.90 -11.21 3.01
C ASP A 220 19.81 -12.24 2.32
N ASN A 221 19.47 -12.66 1.10
CA ASN A 221 20.28 -13.60 0.31
C ASN A 221 21.65 -13.01 -0.03
N VAL A 222 21.72 -11.73 -0.40
CA VAL A 222 23.01 -11.04 -0.62
C VAL A 222 23.82 -11.00 0.68
N LEU A 223 23.21 -10.61 1.79
CA LEU A 223 23.87 -10.55 3.11
C LEU A 223 24.40 -11.92 3.54
N PHE A 224 23.63 -12.99 3.32
CA PHE A 224 24.06 -14.35 3.63
C PHE A 224 25.25 -14.80 2.79
N ARG A 225 25.24 -14.49 1.48
CA ARG A 225 26.38 -14.76 0.58
C ARG A 225 27.64 -13.98 0.94
N ILE A 226 27.51 -12.81 1.59
CA ILE A 226 28.64 -12.07 2.14
C ILE A 226 29.14 -12.72 3.45
N ALA A 227 28.21 -13.14 4.32
CA ALA A 227 28.53 -13.63 5.65
C ALA A 227 29.22 -15.00 5.68
N VAL A 228 28.75 -15.95 4.84
CA VAL A 228 29.25 -17.35 4.86
C VAL A 228 30.76 -17.43 4.59
N PRO A 229 31.32 -16.81 3.52
CA PRO A 229 32.76 -16.84 3.27
C PRO A 229 33.58 -16.16 4.37
N ALA A 230 33.05 -15.10 4.99
CA ALA A 230 33.72 -14.36 6.05
C ALA A 230 33.86 -15.19 7.34
N GLN A 231 32.86 -16.02 7.65
CA GLN A 231 32.93 -16.95 8.78
C GLN A 231 33.90 -18.11 8.53
N THR A 232 33.97 -18.65 7.31
CA THR A 232 34.91 -19.74 6.97
C THR A 232 36.37 -19.29 6.94
N ASN A 233 36.66 -18.03 6.65
CA ASN A 233 38.03 -17.48 6.66
C ASN A 233 38.51 -17.06 8.06
N ALA A 234 37.64 -17.08 9.07
CA ALA A 234 37.95 -16.74 10.45
C ALA A 234 38.23 -17.96 11.36
N LEU A 235 38.04 -19.17 10.83
CA LEU A 235 38.35 -20.46 11.47
C LEU A 235 39.72 -20.98 11.02
#